data_AF-A0A0R3TJC1-F1
#
_entry.id   AF-A0A0R3TJC1-F1
#
_cell.length_a   1.000
_cell.length_b   1.000
_cell.length_c   1.000
_cell.angle_alpha   90.00
_cell.angle_beta   90.00
_cell.angle_gamma   90.00
#
_symmetry.space_group_name_H-M   'P 1'
#
loop_
_entity.id
_entity.type
_entity.pdbx_description
1 polymer ?
#
loop_
_entity_poly.entity_id
_entity_poly.type
_entity_poly.pdbx_seq_one_letter_code
_entity_poly.pdbx_strand_id
1 'polypeptide(L)'
;MHDCSPSATCSSVGQSYECRCNRLYTDGGDLLKRLPGRVCYYSFRSGFFVGCLIILPATIAALALLFYYRRYKASRVWITPSNDASVSMQLVSEQHPIYSS
;
A
#
# COMPACT_ATOMS: atom_id res chain seq x y z
N MET A 1 -5.93 -43.05 -8.91
CA MET A 1 -6.52 -41.69 -8.89
C MET A 1 -6.04 -41.04 -7.61
N HIS A 2 -5.39 -39.87 -7.67
CA HIS A 2 -4.72 -39.25 -6.52
C HIS A 2 -5.64 -38.18 -5.92
N ASP A 3 -5.93 -38.25 -4.62
CA ASP A 3 -6.86 -37.37 -3.88
C ASP A 3 -6.27 -35.98 -3.55
N CYS A 4 -5.41 -35.41 -4.41
CA CYS A 4 -4.88 -34.08 -4.15
C CYS A 4 -5.95 -33.00 -4.37
N SER A 5 -5.84 -31.89 -3.64
CA SER A 5 -6.65 -30.70 -3.90
C SER A 5 -6.41 -30.16 -5.32
N PRO A 6 -7.40 -29.58 -6.02
CA PRO A 6 -7.19 -28.97 -7.33
C PRO A 6 -6.18 -27.81 -7.32
N SER A 7 -5.95 -27.19 -6.16
CA SER A 7 -4.97 -26.11 -5.96
C SER A 7 -3.63 -26.60 -5.38
N ALA A 8 -3.38 -27.91 -5.42
CA ALA A 8 -2.13 -28.53 -4.97
C ALA A 8 -1.33 -29.08 -6.15
N THR A 9 -0.01 -29.01 -6.04
CA THR A 9 0.92 -29.70 -6.93
C THR A 9 1.22 -31.07 -6.33
N CYS A 10 1.10 -32.12 -7.15
CA CYS A 10 1.48 -33.48 -6.78
C CYS A 10 2.96 -33.71 -7.11
N SER A 11 3.77 -34.07 -6.11
CA SER A 11 5.17 -34.45 -6.29
C SER A 11 5.39 -35.90 -5.85
N SER A 12 5.98 -36.71 -6.73
CA SER A 12 6.35 -38.09 -6.41
C SER A 12 7.64 -38.12 -5.59
N VAL A 13 7.61 -38.71 -4.39
CA VAL A 13 8.76 -38.87 -3.51
C VAL A 13 9.07 -40.36 -3.37
N GLY A 14 9.96 -40.87 -4.23
CA GLY A 14 10.32 -42.29 -4.23
C GLY A 14 9.12 -43.20 -4.56
N GLN A 15 8.73 -44.05 -3.61
CA GLN A 15 7.56 -44.94 -3.74
C GLN A 15 6.24 -44.31 -3.26
N SER A 16 6.27 -43.09 -2.72
CA SER A 16 5.09 -42.37 -2.25
C SER A 16 4.82 -41.12 -3.09
N TYR A 17 3.64 -40.53 -2.92
CA TYR A 17 3.28 -39.24 -3.49
C TYR A 17 2.96 -38.26 -2.36
N GLU A 18 3.37 -37.02 -2.51
CA GLU A 18 3.08 -35.93 -1.57
C GLU A 18 2.30 -34.83 -2.32
N CYS A 19 1.17 -34.40 -1.76
CA CYS A 19 0.44 -33.25 -2.26
C CYS A 19 0.96 -31.99 -1.55
N ARG A 20 1.38 -30.98 -2.29
CA ARG A 20 1.83 -29.68 -1.74
C ARG A 20 0.94 -28.56 -2.24
N CYS A 21 0.39 -27.74 -1.35
CA CYS A 21 -0.36 -26.54 -1.77
C CYS A 21 0.56 -25.56 -2.52
N ASN A 22 0.00 -24.88 -3.52
CA ASN A 22 0.73 -23.89 -4.31
C ASN A 22 1.22 -22.72 -3.43
N ARG A 23 2.25 -21.99 -3.88
CA ARG A 23 2.92 -20.90 -3.13
C ARG A 23 1.98 -19.78 -2.62
N LEU A 24 0.80 -19.64 -3.23
CA LEU A 24 -0.24 -18.66 -2.85
C LEU A 24 -1.35 -19.24 -1.96
N TYR A 25 -1.26 -20.52 -1.61
CA TYR A 25 -2.26 -21.24 -0.84
C TYR A 25 -1.63 -21.77 0.44
N THR A 26 -2.36 -21.64 1.55
CA THR A 26 -1.99 -22.25 2.82
C THR A 26 -2.73 -23.57 2.97
N ASP A 27 -2.05 -24.54 3.58
CA ASP A 27 -2.60 -25.86 3.86
C ASP A 27 -3.55 -25.78 5.06
N GLY A 28 -4.79 -26.20 4.86
CA GLY A 28 -5.80 -26.35 5.90
C GLY A 28 -5.90 -27.78 6.43
N GLY A 29 -5.05 -28.69 5.96
CA GLY A 29 -4.98 -30.09 6.42
C GLY A 29 -4.84 -30.19 7.94
N ASP A 30 -3.91 -29.44 8.52
CA ASP A 30 -3.68 -29.41 9.97
C ASP A 30 -4.91 -28.95 10.76
N LEU A 31 -5.66 -27.97 10.23
CA LEU A 31 -6.88 -27.45 10.87
C LEU A 31 -8.01 -28.49 10.87
N LEU A 32 -8.07 -29.34 9.85
CA LEU A 32 -9.10 -30.36 9.68
C LEU A 32 -8.65 -31.77 10.13
N LYS A 33 -7.45 -31.90 10.73
CA LYS A 33 -6.81 -33.20 11.01
C LYS A 33 -6.75 -34.13 9.78
N ARG A 34 -6.55 -33.55 8.61
CA ARG A 34 -6.40 -34.26 7.32
C ARG A 34 -4.95 -34.25 6.89
N LEU A 35 -4.59 -35.20 6.01
CA LEU A 35 -3.26 -35.21 5.39
C LEU A 35 -3.00 -33.88 4.66
N PRO A 36 -1.75 -33.38 4.67
CA PRO A 36 -1.38 -32.14 4.01
C PRO A 36 -1.68 -32.18 2.50
N GLY A 37 -1.98 -31.01 1.92
CA GLY A 37 -2.22 -30.81 0.49
C GLY A 37 -3.58 -31.28 -0.03
N ARG A 38 -4.48 -31.77 0.83
CA ARG A 38 -5.87 -32.09 0.46
C ARG A 38 -6.81 -30.90 0.58
N VAL A 39 -6.47 -29.90 1.37
CA VAL A 39 -7.27 -28.69 1.58
C VAL A 39 -6.35 -27.47 1.46
N CYS A 40 -6.44 -26.76 0.34
CA CYS A 40 -5.63 -25.56 0.09
C CYS A 40 -6.55 -24.34 0.01
N TYR A 41 -6.30 -23.32 0.84
CA TYR A 41 -7.06 -22.07 0.81
C TYR A 41 -6.15 -20.88 0.47
N TYR A 42 -6.70 -19.90 -0.24
CA TYR A 42 -5.92 -18.75 -0.70
C TYR A 42 -5.41 -17.92 0.47
N SER A 43 -4.10 -17.72 0.54
CA SER A 43 -3.44 -16.99 1.61
C SER A 43 -3.10 -15.58 1.16
N PHE A 44 -4.02 -14.66 1.40
CA PHE A 44 -3.79 -13.23 1.14
C PHE A 44 -2.75 -12.59 2.10
N ARG A 45 -2.25 -13.37 3.07
CA ARG A 45 -1.37 -12.92 4.16
C ARG A 45 0.03 -12.47 3.71
N SER A 46 0.48 -12.83 2.51
CA SER A 46 1.86 -12.52 2.09
C SER A 46 2.01 -11.12 1.46
N GLY A 47 1.03 -10.65 0.68
CA GLY A 47 1.11 -9.35 0.01
C GLY A 47 0.54 -8.19 0.82
N PHE A 48 -0.51 -8.44 1.59
CA PHE A 48 -1.26 -7.39 2.28
C PHE A 48 -0.56 -6.85 3.52
N PHE A 49 0.24 -7.67 4.21
CA PHE A 49 0.95 -7.24 5.42
C PHE A 49 2.13 -6.32 5.10
N VAL A 50 2.87 -6.60 4.02
CA VAL A 50 3.97 -5.73 3.58
C VAL A 50 3.44 -4.45 2.95
N GLY A 51 2.32 -4.54 2.21
CA GLY A 51 1.64 -3.39 1.66
C GLY A 51 1.08 -2.47 2.75
N CYS A 52 0.19 -2.98 3.62
CA CYS A 52 -0.49 -2.11 4.57
C CYS A 52 0.40 -1.62 5.72
N LEU A 53 1.36 -2.42 6.22
CA LEU A 53 2.17 -1.98 7.37
C LEU A 53 3.30 -1.02 7.01
N ILE A 54 3.69 -0.91 5.74
CA ILE A 54 4.76 0.01 5.30
C ILE A 54 4.19 1.14 4.44
N ILE A 55 3.29 0.84 3.51
CA ILE A 55 2.74 1.85 2.59
C ILE A 55 1.79 2.80 3.33
N LEU A 56 0.96 2.32 4.26
CA LEU A 56 0.08 3.21 5.03
C LEU A 56 0.85 4.21 5.89
N PRO A 57 1.81 3.83 6.75
CA PRO A 57 2.55 4.82 7.53
C PRO A 57 3.39 5.74 6.65
N ALA A 58 3.99 5.24 5.56
CA ALA A 58 4.77 6.07 4.64
C ALA A 58 3.91 7.14 3.94
N THR A 59 2.72 6.75 3.45
CA THR A 59 1.79 7.68 2.80
C THR A 59 1.22 8.69 3.78
N ILE A 60 0.85 8.28 5.00
CA ILE A 60 0.39 9.19 6.06
C ILE A 60 1.50 10.19 6.43
N ALA A 61 2.73 9.73 6.63
CA ALA A 61 3.87 10.59 6.95
C ALA A 61 4.17 11.60 5.84
N ALA A 62 4.13 11.17 4.57
CA ALA A 62 4.31 12.06 3.43
C ALA A 62 3.23 13.15 3.37
N LEU A 63 1.96 12.79 3.56
CA LEU A 63 0.86 13.76 3.60
C LEU A 63 0.99 14.74 4.78
N ALA A 64 1.37 14.25 5.96
CA ALA A 64 1.61 15.07 7.14
C ALA A 64 2.78 16.05 6.92
N LEU A 65 3.88 15.59 6.32
CA LEU A 65 5.03 16.45 5.98
C LEU A 65 4.66 17.49 4.94
N LEU A 66 3.91 17.13 3.90
CA LEU A 66 3.42 18.09 2.90
C LEU A 66 2.51 19.13 3.53
N PHE A 67 1.58 18.72 4.39
CA PHE A 67 0.70 19.64 5.11
C PHE A 67 1.49 20.56 6.04
N TYR A 68 2.43 20.02 6.80
CA TYR A 68 3.32 20.78 7.67
C TYR A 68 4.16 21.77 6.87
N TYR A 69 4.77 21.34 5.76
CA TYR A 69 5.59 22.20 4.91
C TYR A 69 4.77 23.31 4.25
N ARG A 70 3.55 23.01 3.79
CA ARG A 70 2.61 24.02 3.27
C ARG A 70 2.24 25.05 4.32
N ARG A 71 1.93 24.61 5.54
CA ARG A 71 1.64 25.51 6.67
C ARG A 71 2.87 26.32 7.09
N TYR A 72 4.03 25.69 7.18
CA TYR A 72 5.29 26.35 7.50
C TYR A 72 5.64 27.44 6.48
N LYS A 73 5.50 27.17 5.17
CA LYS A 73 5.68 28.20 4.13
C LYS A 73 4.66 29.32 4.28
N ALA A 74 3.38 29.02 4.51
CA ALA A 74 2.34 30.03 4.74
C ALA A 74 2.63 30.91 5.96
N SER A 75 3.14 30.33 7.06
CA SER A 75 3.52 31.02 8.30
C SER A 75 4.93 31.62 8.27
N ARG A 76 5.64 31.64 7.13
CA ARG A 76 6.91 32.38 6.97
C ARG A 76 6.78 33.53 5.98
N VAL A 77 5.72 33.54 5.17
CA VAL A 77 5.39 34.64 4.23
C VAL A 77 5.15 35.98 4.95
N TRP A 78 4.78 35.98 6.23
CA TRP A 78 4.49 37.20 6.97
C TRP A 78 5.70 37.86 7.68
N ILE A 79 6.88 37.23 7.71
CA ILE A 79 8.07 37.78 8.40
C ILE A 79 9.30 37.67 7.50
N THR A 80 9.46 38.64 6.59
CA THR A 80 10.77 39.09 6.07
C THR A 80 10.68 40.58 5.72
N PRO A 81 11.55 41.46 6.25
CA PRO A 81 11.76 42.77 5.66
C PRO A 81 12.51 42.57 4.33
N SER A 82 11.85 42.84 3.21
CA SER A 82 12.42 42.66 1.87
C SER A 82 13.30 43.86 1.49
N ASN A 83 14.60 43.78 1.80
CA ASN A 83 15.63 44.41 0.97
C ASN A 83 16.17 43.32 0.05
N ASP A 84 15.53 43.12 -1.09
CA ASP A 84 16.21 43.00 -2.38
C ASP A 84 15.20 42.70 -3.49
N ALA A 85 15.30 43.56 -4.50
CA ALA A 85 14.46 43.60 -5.68
C ALA A 85 14.76 42.41 -6.61
N SER A 86 13.92 41.39 -6.58
CA SER A 86 13.71 40.46 -7.72
C SER A 86 12.50 39.54 -7.46
N VAL A 87 11.34 40.14 -7.20
CA VAL A 87 10.07 39.42 -7.22
C VAL A 87 9.55 39.32 -8.64
N SER A 88 9.38 38.11 -9.14
CA SER A 88 8.31 37.77 -10.09
C SER A 88 7.86 36.32 -9.90
N MET A 89 7.31 36.01 -8.72
CA MET A 89 6.30 34.96 -8.60
C MET A 89 4.95 35.65 -8.66
N GLN A 90 4.33 35.56 -9.83
CA GLN A 90 3.03 36.10 -10.19
C GLN A 90 2.01 35.85 -9.07
N LEU A 91 1.59 36.93 -8.40
CA LEU A 91 0.46 36.94 -7.49
C LEU A 91 -0.81 36.71 -8.31
N VAL A 92 -1.70 35.86 -7.78
CA VAL A 92 -3.06 35.66 -8.26
C VAL A 92 -3.69 37.03 -8.53
N SER A 93 -4.09 37.27 -9.78
CA SER A 93 -4.88 38.44 -10.16
C SER A 93 -6.18 38.40 -9.37
N GLU A 94 -6.38 39.38 -8.50
CA GLU A 94 -7.68 39.73 -7.92
C GLU A 94 -8.68 39.95 -9.06
N GLN A 95 -9.63 39.04 -9.23
CA GLN A 95 -10.80 39.23 -10.07
C GLN A 95 -11.84 39.99 -9.23
N HIS A 96 -11.78 41.33 -9.22
CA HIS A 96 -12.89 42.14 -8.71
C HIS A 96 -14.11 41.95 -9.63
N PRO A 97 -15.31 41.62 -9.10
CA PRO A 97 -16.53 41.71 -9.90
C PRO A 97 -16.85 43.18 -10.17
N ILE A 98 -16.93 43.55 -11.45
CA ILE A 98 -17.43 44.84 -11.90
C ILE A 98 -18.94 44.89 -11.60
N TYR A 99 -19.39 45.84 -10.79
CA TYR A 99 -20.79 46.27 -10.80
C TYR A 99 -20.91 47.46 -11.75
N SER A 100 -21.73 47.33 -12.79
CA SER A 100 -22.09 48.42 -13.69
C SER A 100 -23.31 49.16 -13.15
N SER A 101 -23.22 50.48 -13.06
CA SER A 101 -24.36 51.38 -12.85
C SER A 101 -25.16 51.59 -14.13
#